data_AF-A0AA50CKL5-F1
#
_entry.id   AF-A0AA50CKL5-F1
#
_cell.length_a   1.000
_cell.length_b   1.000
_cell.length_c   1.000
_cell.angle_alpha   90.00
_cell.angle_beta   90.00
_cell.angle_gamma   90.00
#
_symmetry.space_group_name_H-M   'P 1'
#
loop_
_entity.id
_entity.type
_entity.pdbx_description
1 polymer ?
#
loop_
_entity_poly.entity_id
_entity_poly.type
_entity_poly.pdbx_seq_one_letter_code
_entity_poly.pdbx_strand_id
1 'polypeptide(L)'
;MSKSTVLYDHKSKTALLEALIDRRINQKFERQALEIMAAGSAPNPELFGRIRDAEKIDEEARHAMAMVMRVSVSRSGKLGKKIQDVMLSDLQKMASGARPRSALMAYLALSGFYFTEIIGFYSWDPEERAKIFEGVRAIYESYPETD
;
A
#
# COMPACT_ATOMS: atom_id res chain seq x y z
N MET A 1 18.55 21.13 32.98
CA MET A 1 17.82 20.12 32.20
C MET A 1 18.81 19.03 31.80
N SER A 2 18.70 17.82 32.36
CA SER A 2 19.68 16.74 32.17
C SER A 2 19.46 15.99 30.85
N LYS A 3 20.55 15.56 30.19
CA LYS A 3 20.55 14.72 28.96
C LYS A 3 19.66 13.48 29.09
N SER A 4 19.47 12.97 30.32
CA SER A 4 18.65 11.79 30.61
C SER A 4 17.13 12.05 30.49
N THR A 5 16.65 13.25 30.82
CA THR A 5 15.22 13.61 30.70
C THR A 5 14.81 13.75 29.24
N VAL A 6 15.69 14.33 28.42
CA VAL A 6 15.50 14.47 26.97
C VAL A 6 15.46 13.09 26.30
N LEU A 7 16.34 12.16 26.69
CA LEU A 7 16.39 10.81 26.11
C LEU A 7 15.11 9.99 26.38
N TYR A 8 14.54 10.10 27.59
CA TYR A 8 13.30 9.41 27.96
C TYR A 8 12.08 9.99 27.22
N ASP A 9 12.00 11.32 27.10
CA ASP A 9 10.91 11.98 26.39
C ASP A 9 10.92 11.67 24.89
N HIS A 10 12.11 11.62 24.26
CA HIS A 10 12.24 11.17 22.87
C HIS A 10 11.82 9.72 22.67
N LYS A 11 12.21 8.78 23.55
CA LYS A 11 11.77 7.37 23.45
C LYS A 11 10.25 7.23 23.57
N SER A 12 9.63 7.98 24.47
CA SER A 12 8.17 7.98 24.67
C SER A 12 7.43 8.54 23.44
N LYS A 13 7.89 9.67 22.89
CA LYS A 13 7.31 10.29 21.68
C LYS A 13 7.45 9.39 20.44
N THR A 14 8.61 8.76 20.26
CA THR A 14 8.84 7.80 19.17
C THR A 14 7.93 6.59 19.31
N ALA A 15 7.82 6.00 20.51
CA ALA A 15 6.95 4.85 20.74
C ALA A 15 5.46 5.16 20.50
N LEU A 16 5.00 6.36 20.91
CA LEU A 16 3.63 6.80 20.62
C LEU A 16 3.39 6.98 19.12
N LEU A 17 4.34 7.59 18.41
CA LEU A 17 4.26 7.76 16.95
C LEU A 17 4.23 6.40 16.23
N GLU A 18 5.09 5.45 16.63
CA GLU A 18 5.09 4.09 16.10
C GLU A 18 3.75 3.39 16.33
N ALA A 19 3.16 3.51 17.52
CA ALA A 19 1.85 2.92 17.82
C ALA A 19 0.71 3.53 17.00
N LEU A 20 0.73 4.85 16.79
CA LEU A 20 -0.24 5.54 15.94
C LEU A 20 -0.11 5.10 14.47
N ILE A 21 1.13 4.98 13.98
CA ILE A 21 1.42 4.49 12.64
C ILE A 21 0.94 3.04 12.47
N ASP A 22 1.26 2.16 13.43
CA ASP A 22 0.85 0.76 13.38
C ASP A 22 -0.68 0.61 13.29
N ARG A 23 -1.41 1.39 14.09
CA ARG A 23 -2.87 1.46 14.05
C ARG A 23 -3.39 1.89 12.68
N ARG A 24 -2.81 2.92 12.06
CA ARG A 24 -3.22 3.41 10.73
C ARG A 24 -2.94 2.39 9.64
N ILE A 25 -1.81 1.68 9.72
CA ILE A 25 -1.48 0.57 8.81
C ILE A 25 -2.51 -0.56 8.94
N ASN A 26 -2.86 -0.96 10.16
CA ASN A 26 -3.86 -2.00 10.39
C ASN A 26 -5.23 -1.61 9.81
N GLN A 27 -5.69 -0.38 10.05
CA GLN A 27 -6.95 0.11 9.48
C GLN A 27 -6.94 0.10 7.94
N LYS A 28 -5.81 0.46 7.33
CA LYS A 28 -5.64 0.39 5.87
C LYS A 28 -5.75 -1.05 5.37
N PHE A 29 -5.12 -2.02 6.04
CA PHE A 29 -5.17 -3.42 5.66
C PHE A 29 -6.55 -4.04 5.88
N GLU A 30 -7.24 -3.70 6.95
CA GLU A 30 -8.63 -4.12 7.20
C GLU A 30 -9.56 -3.65 6.09
N ARG A 31 -9.49 -2.36 5.72
CA ARG A 31 -10.28 -1.80 4.62
C ARG A 31 -9.95 -2.48 3.29
N GLN A 32 -8.67 -2.67 2.99
CA GLN A 32 -8.24 -3.36 1.78
C GLN A 32 -8.74 -4.81 1.73
N ALA A 33 -8.72 -5.54 2.86
CA ALA A 33 -9.23 -6.89 2.95
C ALA A 33 -10.74 -6.97 2.64
N LEU A 34 -11.53 -5.98 3.09
CA LEU A 34 -12.95 -5.88 2.73
C LEU A 34 -13.15 -5.72 1.22
N GLU A 35 -12.35 -4.89 0.56
CA GLU A 35 -12.44 -4.69 -0.90
C GLU A 35 -11.97 -5.93 -1.69
N ILE A 36 -10.98 -6.65 -1.19
CA ILE A 36 -10.54 -7.95 -1.75
C ILE A 36 -11.64 -8.99 -1.64
N MET A 37 -12.28 -9.11 -0.48
CA MET A 37 -13.43 -10.02 -0.31
C MET A 37 -14.58 -9.64 -1.25
N ALA A 38 -14.87 -8.34 -1.39
CA ALA A 38 -15.90 -7.83 -2.29
C ALA A 38 -15.55 -8.00 -3.80
N ALA A 39 -14.27 -8.21 -4.14
CA ALA A 39 -13.86 -8.52 -5.50
C ALA A 39 -14.30 -9.92 -5.95
N GLY A 40 -14.58 -10.84 -5.01
CA GLY A 40 -15.31 -12.08 -5.25
C GLY A 40 -14.74 -12.91 -6.40
N SER A 41 -15.53 -13.07 -7.47
CA SER A 41 -15.19 -13.86 -8.66
C SER A 41 -14.43 -13.09 -9.74
N ALA A 42 -13.83 -11.94 -9.40
CA ALA A 42 -12.97 -11.21 -10.34
C ALA A 42 -11.81 -12.11 -10.83
N PRO A 43 -11.26 -11.85 -12.03
CA PRO A 43 -10.18 -12.67 -12.59
C PRO A 43 -8.95 -12.81 -11.68
N ASN A 44 -8.66 -11.80 -10.86
CA ASN A 44 -7.72 -11.85 -9.75
C ASN A 44 -8.29 -11.02 -8.58
N PRO A 45 -8.99 -11.64 -7.62
CA PRO A 45 -9.70 -10.88 -6.57
C PRO A 45 -8.77 -10.03 -5.71
N GLU A 46 -7.55 -10.50 -5.45
CA GLU A 46 -6.55 -9.75 -4.70
C GLU A 46 -6.16 -8.46 -5.44
N LEU A 47 -5.83 -8.53 -6.73
CA LEU A 47 -5.47 -7.35 -7.52
C LEU A 47 -6.65 -6.39 -7.66
N PHE A 48 -7.82 -6.89 -8.08
CA PHE A 48 -8.98 -6.06 -8.34
C PHE A 48 -9.55 -5.42 -7.07
N GLY A 49 -9.47 -6.10 -5.93
CA GLY A 49 -9.83 -5.52 -4.63
C GLY A 49 -8.89 -4.38 -4.23
N ARG A 50 -7.59 -4.51 -4.48
CA ARG A 50 -6.60 -3.46 -4.22
C ARG A 50 -6.78 -2.23 -5.09
N ILE A 51 -7.20 -2.41 -6.35
CA ILE A 51 -7.56 -1.30 -7.24
C ILE A 51 -8.79 -0.58 -6.68
N ARG A 52 -9.85 -1.31 -6.27
CA ARG A 52 -11.06 -0.70 -5.68
C ARG A 52 -10.75 0.07 -4.39
N ASP A 53 -9.92 -0.49 -3.52
CA ASP A 53 -9.46 0.22 -2.31
C ASP A 53 -8.64 1.47 -2.66
N ALA A 54 -7.81 1.41 -3.70
CA ALA A 54 -7.03 2.54 -4.18
C ALA A 54 -7.91 3.63 -4.79
N GLU A 55 -8.99 3.29 -5.48
CA GLU A 55 -9.97 4.23 -6.03
C GLU A 55 -10.71 5.00 -4.93
N LYS A 56 -10.96 4.33 -3.80
CA LYS A 56 -11.70 4.88 -2.65
C LYS A 56 -10.83 5.67 -1.67
N ILE A 57 -9.50 5.70 -1.83
CA ILE A 57 -8.65 6.43 -0.89
C ILE A 57 -8.94 7.94 -1.01
N ASP A 58 -9.26 8.55 0.12
CA ASP A 58 -9.46 9.98 0.27
C ASP A 58 -8.15 10.70 0.64
N GLU A 59 -8.20 12.03 0.64
CA GLU A 59 -7.05 12.88 0.90
C GLU A 59 -6.48 12.71 2.31
N GLU A 60 -7.34 12.57 3.33
CA GLU A 60 -6.92 12.38 4.71
C GLU A 60 -6.15 11.06 4.88
N ALA A 61 -6.66 9.96 4.32
CA ALA A 61 -6.01 8.67 4.36
C ALA A 61 -4.69 8.66 3.57
N ARG A 62 -4.62 9.39 2.44
CA ARG A 62 -3.34 9.58 1.71
C ARG A 62 -2.31 10.31 2.58
N HIS A 63 -2.67 11.45 3.17
CA HIS A 63 -1.74 12.19 4.02
C HIS A 63 -1.27 11.40 5.24
N ALA A 64 -2.18 10.66 5.89
CA ALA A 64 -1.83 9.79 6.99
C ALA A 64 -0.80 8.72 6.55
N MET A 65 -1.01 8.11 5.38
CA MET A 65 -0.10 7.08 4.85
C MET A 65 1.26 7.66 4.40
N ALA A 66 1.28 8.85 3.81
CA ALA A 66 2.51 9.56 3.48
C ALA A 66 3.35 9.83 4.74
N MET A 67 2.71 10.27 5.83
CA MET A 67 3.38 10.51 7.11
C MET A 67 3.94 9.21 7.70
N VAL A 68 3.14 8.14 7.70
CA VAL A 68 3.55 6.79 8.10
C VAL A 68 4.79 6.35 7.32
N MET A 69 4.76 6.45 5.99
CA MET A 69 5.88 6.01 5.14
C MET A 69 7.14 6.81 5.40
N ARG A 70 7.06 8.14 5.55
CA ARG A 70 8.21 9.03 5.85
C ARG A 70 8.91 8.67 7.16
N VAL A 71 8.16 8.21 8.16
CA VAL A 71 8.71 7.79 9.46
C VAL A 71 9.22 6.34 9.40
N SER A 72 8.63 5.49 8.56
CA SER A 72 8.95 4.07 8.43
C SER A 72 10.22 3.76 7.62
N VAL A 73 10.84 4.76 6.97
CA VAL A 73 11.99 4.55 6.06
C VAL A 73 13.24 4.03 6.79
N SER A 74 13.30 4.05 8.12
CA SER A 74 14.31 3.25 8.82
C SER A 74 13.98 1.76 8.70
N ARG A 75 14.57 1.10 7.69
CA ARG A 75 14.46 -0.36 7.46
C ARG A 75 14.86 -1.20 8.69
N SER A 76 15.55 -0.61 9.66
CA SER A 76 15.86 -1.19 10.98
C SER A 76 14.74 -0.90 11.98
N GLY A 77 13.82 -1.84 12.18
CA GLY A 77 12.79 -1.73 13.23
C GLY A 77 11.58 -2.65 13.02
N LYS A 78 10.72 -2.76 14.03
CA LYS A 78 9.49 -3.60 13.98
C LYS A 78 8.59 -3.22 12.80
N LEU A 79 8.47 -1.92 12.54
CA LEU A 79 7.62 -1.37 11.50
C LEU A 79 8.16 -1.67 10.09
N GLY A 80 9.48 -1.53 9.88
CA GLY A 80 10.12 -1.91 8.62
C GLY A 80 9.93 -3.39 8.29
N LYS A 81 10.08 -4.28 9.30
CA LYS A 81 9.81 -5.71 9.13
C LYS A 81 8.35 -5.98 8.76
N LYS A 82 7.40 -5.31 9.43
CA LYS A 82 5.97 -5.46 9.12
C LYS A 82 5.65 -5.09 7.67
N ILE A 83 6.20 -3.98 7.17
CA ILE A 83 6.03 -3.59 5.77
C ILE A 83 6.68 -4.61 4.81
N GLN A 84 7.84 -5.16 5.16
CA GLN A 84 8.49 -6.21 4.37
C GLN A 84 7.64 -7.48 4.30
N ASP A 85 7.10 -7.94 5.43
CA ASP A 85 6.25 -9.13 5.51
C ASP A 85 4.97 -8.95 4.67
N VAL A 86 4.38 -7.75 4.69
CA VAL A 86 3.23 -7.39 3.84
C VAL A 86 3.60 -7.43 2.36
N MET A 87 4.69 -6.78 1.96
CA MET A 87 5.12 -6.76 0.55
C MET A 87 5.38 -8.18 0.03
N LEU A 88 6.00 -9.04 0.87
CA LEU A 88 6.22 -10.44 0.52
C LEU A 88 4.90 -11.20 0.35
N SER A 89 3.97 -11.04 1.28
CA SER A 89 2.63 -11.62 1.19
C SER A 89 1.90 -11.17 -0.07
N ASP A 90 1.95 -9.88 -0.41
CA ASP A 90 1.30 -9.34 -1.60
C ASP A 90 1.83 -10.00 -2.89
N LEU A 91 3.16 -10.11 -3.03
CA LEU A 91 3.80 -10.75 -4.16
C LEU A 91 3.42 -12.23 -4.27
N GLN A 92 3.35 -12.95 -3.14
CA GLN A 92 2.92 -14.35 -3.11
C GLN A 92 1.48 -14.52 -3.59
N LYS A 93 0.57 -13.61 -3.19
CA LYS A 93 -0.83 -13.65 -3.63
C LYS A 93 -1.02 -13.28 -5.10
N MET A 94 -0.18 -12.39 -5.64
CA MET A 94 -0.18 -12.13 -7.09
C MET A 94 0.25 -13.36 -7.88
N ALA A 95 1.21 -14.13 -7.34
CA ALA A 95 1.72 -15.33 -7.97
C ALA A 95 0.76 -16.55 -7.89
N SER A 96 -0.28 -16.53 -7.06
CA SER A 96 -1.19 -17.67 -6.88
C SER A 96 -2.38 -17.72 -7.85
N GLY A 97 -2.53 -16.72 -8.73
CA GLY A 97 -3.65 -16.62 -9.68
C GLY A 97 -3.42 -17.37 -10.99
N ALA A 98 -4.44 -17.36 -11.86
CA ALA A 98 -4.38 -18.00 -13.18
C ALA A 98 -3.43 -17.30 -14.19
N ARG A 99 -3.06 -16.05 -13.91
CA ARG A 99 -2.20 -15.20 -14.75
C ARG A 99 -1.13 -14.51 -13.90
N PRO A 100 -0.16 -15.25 -13.35
CA PRO A 100 0.77 -14.72 -12.35
C PRO A 100 1.71 -13.64 -12.90
N ARG A 101 2.11 -13.69 -14.18
CA ARG A 101 2.96 -12.63 -14.77
C ARG A 101 2.19 -11.34 -14.97
N SER A 102 0.98 -11.40 -15.53
CA SER A 102 0.13 -10.23 -15.71
C SER A 102 -0.29 -9.62 -14.37
N ALA A 103 -0.58 -10.46 -13.37
CA ALA A 103 -0.86 -10.02 -12.00
C ALA A 103 0.32 -9.26 -11.40
N LEU A 104 1.54 -9.78 -11.53
CA LEU A 104 2.74 -9.12 -11.05
C LEU A 104 2.94 -7.76 -11.73
N MET A 105 2.83 -7.68 -13.06
CA MET A 105 3.00 -6.42 -13.78
C MET A 105 1.97 -5.36 -13.40
N ALA A 106 0.69 -5.75 -13.32
CA ALA A 106 -0.37 -4.86 -12.89
C ALA A 106 -0.17 -4.41 -11.43
N TYR A 107 0.26 -5.31 -10.54
CA TYR A 107 0.56 -4.98 -9.15
C TYR A 107 1.75 -4.03 -9.01
N LEU A 108 2.80 -4.19 -9.80
CA LEU A 108 3.93 -3.26 -9.82
C LEU A 108 3.51 -1.88 -10.33
N ALA A 109 2.67 -1.82 -11.37
CA ALA A 109 2.09 -0.55 -11.84
C ALA A 109 1.22 0.13 -10.76
N LEU A 110 0.35 -0.64 -10.09
CA LEU A 110 -0.45 -0.16 -8.97
C LEU A 110 0.42 0.31 -7.79
N SER A 111 1.51 -0.40 -7.51
CA SER A 111 2.49 0.00 -6.50
C SER A 111 3.16 1.32 -6.86
N GLY A 112 3.47 1.54 -8.14
CA GLY A 112 3.93 2.84 -8.65
C GLY A 112 2.96 3.97 -8.34
N PHE A 113 1.65 3.74 -8.52
CA PHE A 113 0.61 4.70 -8.12
C PHE A 113 0.61 4.97 -6.60
N TYR A 114 0.75 3.93 -5.77
CA TYR A 114 0.90 4.11 -4.33
C TYR A 114 2.11 4.97 -3.97
N PHE A 115 3.25 4.75 -4.63
CA PHE A 115 4.45 5.54 -4.38
C PHE A 115 4.30 7.00 -4.82
N THR A 116 3.68 7.28 -5.98
CA THR A 116 3.54 8.66 -6.48
C THR A 116 2.49 9.45 -5.71
N GLU A 117 1.29 8.89 -5.55
CA GLU A 117 0.15 9.62 -4.97
C GLU A 117 0.02 9.43 -3.45
N ILE A 118 0.10 8.19 -2.96
CA ILE A 118 -0.16 7.92 -1.55
C ILE A 118 0.98 8.37 -0.65
N ILE A 119 2.23 8.41 -1.15
CA ILE A 119 3.37 9.00 -0.40
C ILE A 119 3.44 10.53 -0.60
N GLY A 120 2.57 11.08 -1.45
CA GLY A 120 2.36 12.52 -1.61
C GLY A 120 3.46 13.24 -2.39
N PHE A 121 4.06 12.57 -3.38
CA PHE A 121 5.01 13.21 -4.29
C PHE A 121 4.31 13.89 -5.47
N TYR A 122 3.12 13.41 -5.82
CA TYR A 122 2.33 13.93 -6.94
C TYR A 122 0.84 13.70 -6.68
N SER A 123 -0.01 14.63 -7.11
CA SER A 123 -1.47 14.47 -7.07
C SER A 123 -1.97 14.45 -8.50
N TRP A 124 -2.53 13.31 -8.92
CA TRP A 124 -3.19 13.18 -10.21
C TRP A 124 -4.54 13.87 -10.18
N ASP A 125 -5.00 14.42 -11.30
CA ASP A 125 -6.39 14.83 -11.40
C ASP A 125 -7.31 13.58 -11.38
N PRO A 126 -8.60 13.73 -10.99
CA PRO A 126 -9.50 12.59 -10.87
C PRO A 126 -9.71 11.78 -12.17
N GLU A 127 -9.64 12.44 -13.33
CA GLU A 127 -9.80 11.79 -14.64
C GLU A 127 -8.53 11.00 -15.01
N GLU A 128 -7.35 11.59 -14.82
CA GLU A 128 -6.06 10.90 -14.97
C GLU A 128 -5.94 9.70 -14.03
N ARG A 129 -6.35 9.87 -12.77
CA ARG A 129 -6.38 8.79 -11.78
C ARG A 129 -7.27 7.63 -12.23
N ALA A 130 -8.46 7.92 -12.76
CA ALA A 130 -9.34 6.89 -13.31
C ALA A 130 -8.68 6.14 -14.49
N LYS A 131 -8.07 6.88 -15.43
CA LYS A 131 -7.32 6.30 -16.57
C LYS A 131 -6.15 5.42 -16.12
N ILE A 132 -5.44 5.80 -15.06
CA ILE A 132 -4.37 4.97 -14.49
C ILE A 132 -4.93 3.63 -14.02
N PHE A 133 -6.04 3.62 -13.28
CA PHE A 133 -6.63 2.36 -12.81
C PHE A 133 -7.21 1.50 -13.93
N GLU A 134 -7.78 2.11 -14.97
CA GLU A 134 -8.13 1.39 -16.21
C GLU A 134 -6.89 0.78 -16.86
N GLY A 135 -5.78 1.52 -16.96
CA GLY A 135 -4.50 1.03 -17.45
C GLY A 135 -3.96 -0.15 -16.64
N VAL A 136 -4.05 -0.11 -15.31
CA VAL A 136 -3.65 -1.22 -14.44
C VAL A 136 -4.48 -2.47 -14.72
N ARG A 137 -5.80 -2.34 -14.91
CA ARG A 137 -6.67 -3.46 -15.31
C ARG A 137 -6.29 -4.00 -16.69
N ALA A 138 -6.04 -3.11 -17.65
CA ALA A 138 -5.64 -3.47 -19.01
C ALA A 138 -4.31 -4.23 -19.03
N ILE A 139 -3.34 -3.89 -18.17
CA ILE A 139 -2.09 -4.66 -18.02
C ILE A 139 -2.40 -6.10 -17.61
N TYR A 140 -3.28 -6.32 -16.63
CA TYR A 140 -3.64 -7.67 -16.21
C TYR A 140 -4.26 -8.49 -17.35
N GLU A 141 -5.10 -7.85 -18.17
CA GLU A 141 -5.81 -8.50 -19.27
C GLU A 141 -4.92 -8.82 -20.47
N SER A 142 -3.97 -7.94 -20.78
CA SER A 142 -3.20 -7.97 -22.03
C SER A 142 -1.76 -8.46 -21.89
N TYR A 143 -1.17 -8.41 -20.68
CA TYR A 143 0.23 -8.81 -20.51
C TYR A 143 0.41 -10.32 -20.77
N PRO A 144 1.43 -10.72 -21.55
CA PRO A 144 1.65 -12.12 -21.93
C PRO A 144 2.09 -12.97 -20.73
N GLU A 145 1.60 -14.21 -20.68
CA GLU A 145 2.00 -15.19 -19.65
C GLU A 145 3.19 -16.06 -20.09
N THR A 146 3.39 -16.19 -21.40
CA THR A 146 4.50 -16.93 -22.00
C THR A 146 5.55 -15.97 -22.54
N ASP A 147 6.79 -16.45 -22.63
CA ASP A 147 7.87 -15.73 -23.33
C ASP A 147 7.65 -15.71 -24.85
#